data_AF-A0AAD8SHX4-F1
#
_entry.id   AF-A0AAD8SHX4-F1
#
_cell.length_a   1.000
_cell.length_b   1.000
_cell.length_c   1.000
_cell.angle_alpha   90.00
_cell.angle_beta   90.00
_cell.angle_gamma   90.00
#
_symmetry.space_group_name_H-M   'P 1'
#
loop_
_entity.id
_entity.type
_entity.pdbx_description
1 polymer ?
#
loop_
_entity_poly.entity_id
_entity_poly.type
_entity_poly.pdbx_seq_one_letter_code
_entity_poly.pdbx_strand_id
1 'polypeptide(L)'
;MKTGEAVKSPLAGLRAAAIIKLNAAFLAFFFLLYMALLLQPKYSHILDRGAASLVRCTFRDACPTSTQHLTRKPGGRLVTAASKVAGTSTERIVNAGRAPTMFDELRGRLRMGLVNIGRDELLPLGVEGDVVAVDFDRVSDAFRWSDLYPEWIDEEEEDRVPSCPEIPMPDFARHDGQVDVVVAALPCNRTAKGWNRDVFRLQVHLVVAQMAARKGRRDGRGRVRVVLRSECDPMMDLFRCDEAVGRDGDWWMYNVDVPRLEEKLRLPVGSCNLALPLWGPTGIHVVFNASDLAAVDSGRKPRREAYATVLHSSDRYLCGAIVLAQSIRRSGSTRDMVLLHDHTVTRSALRALAAAGWIPRRIRRIRNPRAERGSYNEYNYSKFRLWQLTEYARVVFVDADILVLRNLDVLFRFPQISAVGNDGSLFNSGIMVIEPSRCTFDALVRGRRTIRSYNGGDQGFLNEVFVWWHRLPRRVNYLKNFWANSTGERALKERLFAAEPAEVWSIHYLGLKPWRCYRDYDCNWNIGDQRVYASDEAHRRWWQVYDAMGEVMRGPCALSERRKIELAWDRHVAEEIGYADQHWKINITDSRKWE
;
A
#
# COMPACT_ATOMS: atom_id res chain seq x y z
N MET A 1 -42.84 8.09 63.76
CA MET A 1 -44.07 8.83 63.41
C MET A 1 -43.78 9.67 62.18
N LYS A 2 -44.62 9.53 61.14
CA LYS A 2 -44.77 10.34 59.91
C LYS A 2 -43.72 10.24 58.78
N THR A 3 -44.18 9.45 57.81
CA THR A 3 -44.06 9.50 56.34
C THR A 3 -44.09 10.89 55.70
N GLY A 4 -43.37 11.06 54.59
CA GLY A 4 -43.59 12.11 53.58
C GLY A 4 -43.57 11.50 52.18
N GLU A 5 -44.73 11.46 51.52
CA GLU A 5 -44.94 11.04 50.14
C GLU A 5 -44.47 12.11 49.14
N ALA A 6 -43.81 11.68 48.06
CA ALA A 6 -43.56 12.51 46.88
C ALA A 6 -44.54 12.12 45.77
N VAL A 7 -45.46 13.04 45.47
CA VAL A 7 -46.46 12.95 44.40
C VAL A 7 -45.78 12.95 43.03
N LYS A 8 -45.92 11.85 42.27
CA LYS A 8 -45.54 11.80 40.85
C LYS A 8 -46.67 12.38 39.99
N SER A 9 -46.35 13.36 39.14
CA SER A 9 -47.34 13.98 38.26
C SER A 9 -47.74 13.04 37.10
N PRO A 10 -49.03 12.95 36.72
CA PRO A 10 -49.50 11.99 35.70
C PRO A 10 -49.16 12.40 34.26
N LEU A 11 -48.64 13.61 34.05
CA LEU A 11 -48.51 14.23 32.72
C LEU A 11 -47.29 13.72 31.92
N ALA A 12 -46.26 13.17 32.59
CA ALA A 12 -45.04 12.69 31.94
C ALA A 12 -45.22 11.32 31.26
N GLY A 13 -46.05 10.44 31.82
CA GLY A 13 -46.31 9.10 31.28
C GLY A 13 -47.07 9.10 29.95
N LEU A 14 -48.00 10.05 29.76
CA LEU A 14 -48.77 10.16 28.51
C LEU A 14 -47.93 10.62 27.31
N ARG A 15 -46.88 11.44 27.52
CA ARG A 15 -46.02 11.91 26.42
C ARG A 15 -45.05 10.84 25.92
N ALA A 16 -44.49 10.02 26.81
CA ALA A 16 -43.59 8.93 26.42
C ALA A 16 -44.33 7.83 25.64
N ALA A 17 -45.54 7.46 26.07
CA ALA A 17 -46.34 6.45 25.38
C ALA A 17 -46.79 6.90 23.97
N ALA A 18 -47.04 8.20 23.77
CA ALA A 18 -47.38 8.77 22.46
C ALA A 18 -46.19 8.73 21.49
N ILE A 19 -44.98 9.04 21.95
CA ILE A 19 -43.76 9.03 21.14
C ILE A 19 -43.41 7.59 20.70
N ILE A 20 -43.55 6.61 21.59
CA ILE A 20 -43.29 5.20 21.25
C ILE A 20 -44.27 4.71 20.18
N LYS A 21 -45.56 5.05 20.31
CA LYS A 21 -46.58 4.70 19.30
C LYS A 21 -46.32 5.37 17.95
N LEU A 22 -45.87 6.62 17.94
CA LEU A 22 -45.53 7.34 16.72
C LEU A 22 -44.31 6.71 16.01
N ASN A 23 -43.27 6.37 16.76
CA ASN A 23 -42.07 5.73 16.21
C ASN A 23 -42.37 4.32 15.69
N ALA A 24 -43.21 3.55 16.39
CA ALA A 24 -43.66 2.24 15.93
C ALA A 24 -44.48 2.33 14.63
N ALA A 25 -45.34 3.35 14.51
CA ALA A 25 -46.10 3.61 13.28
C ALA A 25 -45.18 3.99 12.11
N PHE A 26 -44.13 4.79 12.35
CA PHE A 26 -43.13 5.12 11.34
C PHE A 26 -42.35 3.90 10.87
N LEU A 27 -41.90 3.04 11.80
CA LEU A 27 -41.21 1.79 11.48
C LEU A 27 -42.09 0.84 10.67
N ALA A 28 -43.36 0.69 11.05
CA ALA A 28 -44.32 -0.12 10.31
C ALA A 28 -44.56 0.43 8.89
N PHE A 29 -44.65 1.76 8.73
CA PHE A 29 -44.80 2.39 7.43
C PHE A 29 -43.59 2.15 6.51
N PHE A 30 -42.36 2.33 7.02
CA PHE A 30 -41.15 2.05 6.26
C PHE A 30 -40.99 0.57 5.90
N PHE A 31 -41.36 -0.33 6.81
CA PHE A 31 -41.35 -1.76 6.54
C PHE A 31 -42.35 -2.15 5.44
N LEU A 32 -43.57 -1.60 5.48
CA LEU A 32 -44.57 -1.82 4.43
C LEU A 32 -44.16 -1.21 3.08
N LEU A 33 -43.53 -0.03 3.08
CA LEU A 33 -42.97 0.60 1.88
C LEU A 33 -41.85 -0.25 1.27
N TYR A 34 -40.98 -0.81 2.11
CA TYR A 34 -39.89 -1.70 1.70
C TYR A 34 -40.41 -3.01 1.10
N MET A 35 -41.42 -3.63 1.73
CA MET A 35 -42.07 -4.82 1.20
C MET A 35 -42.82 -4.54 -0.12
N ALA A 36 -43.46 -3.38 -0.25
CA ALA A 36 -44.12 -2.97 -1.50
C ALA A 36 -43.12 -2.75 -2.65
N LEU A 37 -41.91 -2.25 -2.36
CA LEU A 37 -40.81 -2.13 -3.33
C LEU A 37 -40.27 -3.49 -3.78
N LEU A 38 -40.13 -4.45 -2.85
CA LEU A 38 -39.69 -5.82 -3.15
C LEU A 38 -40.70 -6.61 -3.98
N LEU A 39 -42.00 -6.32 -3.82
CA LEU A 39 -43.09 -7.00 -4.54
C LEU A 39 -43.41 -6.37 -5.90
N GLN A 40 -42.69 -5.31 -6.33
CA GLN A 40 -42.87 -4.75 -7.67
C GLN A 40 -42.12 -5.59 -8.73
N PRO A 41 -42.78 -6.09 -9.79
CA PRO A 41 -42.17 -6.94 -10.83
C PRO A 41 -41.04 -6.27 -11.62
N LYS A 42 -40.86 -4.96 -11.48
CA LYS A 42 -39.84 -4.19 -12.20
C LYS A 42 -38.45 -4.24 -11.54
N TYR A 43 -38.31 -4.74 -10.31
CA TYR A 43 -37.03 -4.80 -9.60
C TYR A 43 -36.47 -6.22 -9.38
N SER A 44 -37.25 -7.28 -9.60
CA SER A 44 -36.77 -8.67 -9.53
C SER A 44 -35.89 -9.06 -10.74
N HIS A 45 -36.01 -8.37 -11.86
CA HIS A 45 -35.32 -8.72 -13.11
C HIS A 45 -33.83 -8.33 -13.16
N ILE A 46 -33.33 -7.59 -12.16
CA ILE A 46 -31.94 -7.07 -12.10
C ILE A 46 -31.02 -7.98 -11.26
N LEU A 47 -31.55 -8.86 -10.41
CA LEU A 47 -30.75 -9.70 -9.51
C LEU A 47 -30.45 -11.10 -10.06
N ASP A 48 -31.06 -11.52 -11.17
CA ASP A 48 -31.08 -12.94 -11.59
C ASP A 48 -30.20 -13.28 -12.81
N ARG A 49 -29.32 -12.38 -13.27
CA ARG A 49 -28.46 -12.63 -14.46
C ARG A 49 -26.95 -12.77 -14.22
N GLY A 50 -26.50 -12.83 -12.98
CA GLY A 50 -25.08 -13.03 -12.66
C GLY A 50 -24.70 -14.41 -12.09
N ALA A 51 -25.68 -15.21 -11.69
CA ALA A 51 -25.46 -16.38 -10.85
C ALA A 51 -25.99 -17.69 -11.47
N ALA A 52 -25.74 -17.93 -12.76
CA ALA A 52 -25.78 -19.29 -13.32
C ALA A 52 -25.19 -19.30 -14.73
N SER A 53 -24.03 -19.96 -14.87
CA SER A 53 -23.44 -20.52 -16.10
C SER A 53 -22.01 -20.05 -16.32
N LEU A 54 -21.07 -20.73 -15.65
CA LEU A 54 -19.74 -21.08 -16.17
C LEU A 54 -19.13 -22.13 -15.21
N VAL A 55 -19.80 -23.28 -15.13
CA VAL A 55 -19.17 -24.51 -14.65
C VAL A 55 -18.22 -24.96 -15.77
N ARG A 56 -16.91 -24.74 -15.59
CA ARG A 56 -15.88 -25.38 -16.39
C ARG A 56 -15.62 -26.77 -15.81
N CYS A 57 -15.93 -27.79 -16.60
CA CYS A 57 -15.40 -29.14 -16.43
C CYS A 57 -13.86 -29.11 -16.46
N THR A 58 -13.23 -29.85 -15.56
CA THR A 58 -11.80 -30.12 -15.56
C THR A 58 -11.51 -31.60 -15.74
N PHE A 59 -10.54 -31.86 -16.62
CA PHE A 59 -9.70 -33.06 -16.83
C PHE A 59 -10.12 -34.19 -17.81
N ARG A 60 -9.23 -34.31 -18.82
CA ARG A 60 -8.77 -35.45 -19.65
C ARG A 60 -9.77 -36.21 -20.56
N ASP A 61 -9.41 -36.18 -21.85
CA ASP A 61 -9.75 -37.06 -22.98
C ASP A 61 -11.08 -36.86 -23.75
N ALA A 62 -10.92 -36.45 -25.02
CA ALA A 62 -11.73 -36.66 -26.23
C ALA A 62 -13.16 -36.07 -26.40
N CYS A 63 -13.23 -35.12 -27.35
CA CYS A 63 -14.31 -34.50 -28.16
C CYS A 63 -15.54 -35.38 -28.59
N PRO A 64 -16.65 -34.79 -29.10
CA PRO A 64 -16.71 -34.39 -30.53
C PRO A 64 -17.47 -33.08 -30.87
N THR A 65 -17.08 -32.55 -32.03
CA THR A 65 -17.64 -31.44 -32.83
C THR A 65 -19.13 -31.59 -33.19
N SER A 66 -19.87 -30.48 -33.18
CA SER A 66 -21.10 -30.35 -33.99
C SER A 66 -21.26 -28.92 -34.51
N THR A 67 -21.10 -28.80 -35.82
CA THR A 67 -21.54 -27.70 -36.69
C THR A 67 -23.06 -27.59 -36.70
N GLN A 68 -23.61 -26.39 -36.44
CA GLN A 68 -24.86 -25.97 -37.06
C GLN A 68 -24.82 -24.48 -37.44
N HIS A 69 -24.85 -24.26 -38.76
CA HIS A 69 -25.22 -23.03 -39.42
C HIS A 69 -26.65 -22.62 -39.02
N LEU A 70 -26.89 -21.32 -38.79
CA LEU A 70 -28.14 -20.70 -39.19
C LEU A 70 -27.95 -19.22 -39.54
N THR A 71 -28.16 -19.01 -40.83
CA THR A 71 -28.23 -17.80 -41.64
C THR A 71 -29.08 -16.67 -41.06
N ARG A 72 -28.59 -15.43 -41.20
CA ARG A 72 -29.40 -14.22 -41.10
C ARG A 72 -29.11 -13.32 -42.32
N LYS A 73 -30.16 -12.98 -43.06
CA LYS A 73 -30.18 -12.03 -44.19
C LYS A 73 -31.00 -10.78 -43.79
N PRO A 74 -30.98 -9.67 -44.57
CA PRO A 74 -30.34 -8.43 -44.14
C PRO A 74 -31.28 -7.21 -44.14
N GLY A 75 -30.83 -6.09 -43.57
CA GLY A 75 -31.45 -4.78 -43.82
C GLY A 75 -31.05 -3.73 -42.79
N GLY A 76 -30.42 -2.65 -43.25
CA GLY A 76 -30.16 -1.46 -42.43
C GLY A 76 -28.79 -0.84 -42.68
N ARG A 77 -28.68 -0.10 -43.79
CA ARG A 77 -27.58 0.83 -44.10
C ARG A 77 -27.32 1.77 -42.91
N LEU A 78 -26.07 1.85 -42.47
CA LEU A 78 -25.49 3.11 -42.01
C LEU A 78 -24.16 3.33 -42.75
N VAL A 79 -24.14 4.40 -43.53
CA VAL A 79 -22.98 4.93 -44.24
C VAL A 79 -22.15 5.70 -43.23
N THR A 80 -20.85 5.44 -43.14
CA THR A 80 -19.82 6.48 -42.99
C THR A 80 -18.42 5.90 -43.21
N ALA A 81 -17.88 6.26 -44.39
CA ALA A 81 -16.48 6.41 -44.79
C ALA A 81 -15.39 5.57 -44.09
N ALA A 82 -15.04 4.44 -44.71
CA ALA A 82 -13.68 3.93 -44.67
C ALA A 82 -12.88 4.60 -45.81
N SER A 83 -11.91 5.46 -45.49
CA SER A 83 -10.87 5.82 -46.45
C SER A 83 -9.72 4.82 -46.30
N LYS A 84 -9.67 3.85 -47.21
CA LYS A 84 -8.42 3.16 -47.56
C LYS A 84 -7.52 4.15 -48.27
N VAL A 85 -6.33 4.39 -47.74
CA VAL A 85 -5.19 4.82 -48.55
C VAL A 85 -4.05 3.87 -48.24
N ALA A 86 -3.83 2.93 -49.16
CA ALA A 86 -2.58 2.21 -49.29
C ALA A 86 -1.62 3.13 -50.06
N GLY A 87 -0.51 3.47 -49.43
CA GLY A 87 0.57 4.26 -50.01
C GLY A 87 1.77 4.20 -49.09
N THR A 88 2.72 3.31 -49.40
CA THR A 88 4.04 3.28 -48.79
C THR A 88 4.84 4.46 -49.34
N SER A 89 4.65 5.64 -48.75
CA SER A 89 5.51 6.81 -48.99
C SER A 89 6.46 6.99 -47.80
N THR A 90 7.75 6.78 -48.04
CA THR A 90 8.83 7.27 -47.17
C THR A 90 8.93 8.79 -47.34
N GLU A 91 8.06 9.54 -46.68
CA GLU A 91 8.18 11.00 -46.59
C GLU A 91 9.10 11.41 -45.43
N ARG A 92 10.04 12.31 -45.77
CA ARG A 92 11.03 12.94 -44.90
C ARG A 92 10.34 13.88 -43.92
N ILE A 93 10.60 13.71 -42.63
CA ILE A 93 10.32 14.73 -41.62
C ILE A 93 11.53 15.68 -41.62
N VAL A 94 11.41 16.83 -42.28
CA VAL A 94 12.39 17.92 -42.16
C VAL A 94 11.89 18.87 -41.08
N ASN A 95 12.53 18.88 -39.91
CA ASN A 95 12.17 19.82 -38.85
C ASN A 95 12.98 21.13 -38.98
N ALA A 96 12.30 22.27 -38.87
CA ALA A 96 12.90 23.62 -38.82
C ALA A 96 13.06 24.16 -37.38
N GLY A 97 12.70 23.37 -36.35
CA GLY A 97 12.92 23.68 -34.94
C GLY A 97 14.11 22.91 -34.35
N ARG A 98 14.89 23.54 -33.46
CA ARG A 98 15.97 22.88 -32.74
C ARG A 98 15.35 21.93 -31.70
N ALA A 99 15.49 20.62 -31.90
CA ALA A 99 15.09 19.63 -30.91
C ALA A 99 15.78 19.92 -29.56
N PRO A 100 15.08 19.72 -28.42
CA PRO A 100 15.64 19.91 -27.09
C PRO A 100 16.97 19.17 -26.93
N THR A 101 17.96 19.76 -26.26
CA THR A 101 19.32 19.18 -26.15
C THR A 101 19.34 17.80 -25.50
N MET A 102 18.34 17.49 -24.66
CA MET A 102 18.15 16.15 -24.08
C MET A 102 17.94 15.06 -25.15
N PHE A 103 17.55 15.42 -26.37
CA PHE A 103 17.36 14.51 -27.50
C PHE A 103 18.55 14.51 -28.48
N ASP A 104 19.65 15.19 -28.16
CA ASP A 104 20.84 15.18 -29.03
C ASP A 104 21.39 13.76 -29.24
N GLU A 105 21.22 12.88 -28.24
CA GLU A 105 21.56 11.46 -28.31
C GLU A 105 20.58 10.62 -29.14
N LEU A 106 19.44 11.20 -29.52
CA LEU A 106 18.46 10.57 -30.42
C LEU A 106 18.69 10.94 -31.90
N ARG A 107 19.75 11.71 -32.21
CA ARG A 107 20.08 12.07 -33.59
C ARG A 107 20.63 10.87 -34.36
N GLY A 108 20.21 10.74 -35.61
CA GLY A 108 20.57 9.63 -36.49
C GLY A 108 19.39 8.69 -36.77
N ARG A 109 19.62 7.65 -37.58
CA ARG A 109 18.58 6.69 -37.97
C ARG A 109 18.31 5.72 -36.82
N LEU A 110 17.19 5.89 -36.13
CA LEU A 110 16.77 5.04 -35.02
C LEU A 110 15.57 4.15 -35.37
N ARG A 111 15.44 3.02 -34.70
CA ARG A 111 14.21 2.22 -34.73
C ARG A 111 13.35 2.51 -33.50
N MET A 112 12.16 3.07 -33.70
CA MET A 112 11.31 3.60 -32.64
C MET A 112 10.07 2.73 -32.44
N GLY A 113 9.80 2.28 -31.21
CA GLY A 113 8.54 1.65 -30.84
C GLY A 113 7.53 2.70 -30.37
N LEU A 114 6.45 2.93 -31.12
CA LEU A 114 5.44 3.94 -30.78
C LEU A 114 4.25 3.31 -30.05
N VAL A 115 3.94 3.85 -28.88
CA VAL A 115 2.83 3.39 -28.03
C VAL A 115 1.88 4.57 -27.78
N ASN A 116 0.63 4.47 -28.24
CA ASN A 116 -0.37 5.53 -28.04
C ASN A 116 0.10 6.92 -28.51
N ILE A 117 0.85 6.99 -29.63
CA ILE A 117 1.32 8.23 -30.25
C ILE A 117 1.46 8.06 -31.77
N GLY A 118 1.04 9.06 -32.54
CA GLY A 118 1.16 9.12 -33.99
C GLY A 118 2.57 9.47 -34.47
N ARG A 119 2.87 9.14 -35.73
CA ARG A 119 4.17 9.45 -36.36
C ARG A 119 4.35 10.95 -36.60
N ASP A 120 3.28 11.64 -36.95
CA ASP A 120 3.19 13.09 -37.13
C ASP A 120 3.40 13.87 -35.82
N GLU A 121 3.15 13.25 -34.68
CA GLU A 121 3.38 13.86 -33.36
C GLU A 121 4.86 13.84 -32.94
N LEU A 122 5.73 13.16 -33.69
CA LEU A 122 7.18 13.06 -33.43
C LEU A 122 7.99 14.20 -34.04
N LEU A 123 7.36 15.07 -34.84
CA LEU A 123 8.03 16.22 -35.46
C LEU A 123 8.93 16.99 -34.47
N PRO A 124 8.49 17.31 -33.23
CA PRO A 124 9.30 18.08 -32.28
C PRO A 124 10.61 17.40 -31.84
N LEU A 125 10.69 16.07 -31.93
CA LEU A 125 11.88 15.31 -31.52
C LEU A 125 13.00 15.41 -32.55
N GLY A 126 12.72 15.83 -33.79
CA GLY A 126 13.74 15.98 -34.84
C GLY A 126 14.48 14.67 -35.18
N VAL A 127 13.83 13.53 -34.94
CA VAL A 127 14.39 12.19 -35.17
C VAL A 127 13.98 11.65 -36.54
N GLU A 128 14.92 11.02 -37.25
CA GLU A 128 14.67 10.28 -38.48
C GLU A 128 14.84 8.79 -38.20
N GLY A 129 13.97 7.92 -38.73
CA GLY A 129 14.05 6.51 -38.36
C GLY A 129 12.91 5.61 -38.81
N ASP A 130 13.11 4.31 -38.57
CA ASP A 130 12.11 3.28 -38.82
C ASP A 130 11.15 3.19 -37.63
N VAL A 131 9.85 3.07 -37.90
CA VAL A 131 8.80 3.12 -36.88
C VAL A 131 8.13 1.76 -36.75
N VAL A 132 7.95 1.30 -35.51
CA VAL A 132 7.15 0.14 -35.15
C VAL A 132 5.96 0.62 -34.33
N ALA A 133 4.79 0.70 -34.96
CA ALA A 133 3.55 0.99 -34.25
C ALA A 133 3.16 -0.21 -33.38
N VAL A 134 2.89 0.06 -32.09
CA VAL A 134 2.45 -0.94 -31.12
C VAL A 134 0.95 -0.76 -30.90
N ASP A 135 0.17 -1.54 -31.62
CA ASP A 135 -1.30 -1.52 -31.53
C ASP A 135 -1.78 -2.43 -30.39
N PHE A 136 -2.70 -1.92 -29.58
CA PHE A 136 -3.34 -2.67 -28.50
C PHE A 136 -4.77 -2.17 -28.27
N ASP A 137 -5.63 -3.08 -27.81
CA ASP A 137 -7.00 -2.72 -27.46
C ASP A 137 -7.03 -1.86 -26.20
N ARG A 138 -7.70 -0.71 -26.27
CA ARG A 138 -7.88 0.15 -25.10
C ARG A 138 -8.76 -0.56 -24.07
N VAL A 139 -8.36 -0.47 -22.81
CA VAL A 139 -9.15 -0.94 -21.68
C VAL A 139 -10.54 -0.28 -21.65
N SER A 140 -11.58 -1.06 -21.30
CA SER A 140 -12.95 -0.54 -21.22
C SER A 140 -13.05 0.62 -20.24
N ASP A 141 -13.81 1.67 -20.60
CA ASP A 141 -14.10 2.79 -19.69
C ASP A 141 -14.93 2.36 -18.45
N ALA A 142 -15.51 1.16 -18.47
CA ALA A 142 -16.19 0.58 -17.31
C ALA A 142 -15.23 -0.02 -16.27
N PHE A 143 -13.98 -0.30 -16.65
CA PHE A 143 -12.97 -0.89 -15.76
C PHE A 143 -12.42 0.19 -14.83
N ARG A 144 -12.68 0.05 -13.53
CA ARG A 144 -12.30 1.01 -12.50
C ARG A 144 -11.00 0.62 -11.82
N TRP A 145 -10.33 1.64 -11.26
CA TRP A 145 -9.14 1.42 -10.43
C TRP A 145 -9.38 0.46 -9.26
N SER A 146 -10.59 0.51 -8.67
CA SER A 146 -11.01 -0.37 -7.57
C SER A 146 -11.05 -1.85 -7.95
N ASP A 147 -11.17 -2.18 -9.24
CA ASP A 147 -11.21 -3.58 -9.69
C ASP A 147 -9.78 -4.17 -9.70
N LEU A 148 -8.75 -3.32 -9.88
CA LEU A 148 -7.33 -3.69 -9.70
C LEU A 148 -6.87 -3.53 -8.25
N TYR A 149 -7.42 -2.55 -7.54
CA TYR A 149 -7.06 -2.21 -6.17
C TYR A 149 -8.28 -2.25 -5.24
N PRO A 150 -8.85 -3.44 -5.01
CA PRO A 150 -9.99 -3.59 -4.13
C PRO A 150 -9.59 -3.39 -2.68
N GLU A 151 -10.52 -2.87 -1.87
CA GLU A 151 -10.33 -2.71 -0.42
C GLU A 151 -10.00 -4.03 0.28
N TRP A 152 -10.70 -5.09 -0.10
CA TRP A 152 -10.59 -6.39 0.50
C TRP A 152 -10.38 -7.49 -0.55
N ILE A 153 -9.59 -8.50 -0.20
CA ILE A 153 -9.51 -9.78 -0.90
C ILE A 153 -9.49 -10.90 0.14
N ASP A 154 -9.94 -12.08 -0.28
CA ASP A 154 -9.81 -13.31 0.49
C ASP A 154 -8.36 -13.80 0.43
N GLU A 155 -7.48 -13.20 1.24
CA GLU A 155 -6.06 -13.54 1.25
C GLU A 155 -5.81 -15.00 1.65
N GLU A 156 -6.66 -15.55 2.52
CA GLU A 156 -6.56 -16.91 3.06
C GLU A 156 -7.10 -17.97 2.08
N GLU A 157 -7.77 -17.54 0.99
CA GLU A 157 -8.40 -18.41 -0.02
C GLU A 157 -9.41 -19.39 0.60
N GLU A 158 -10.12 -18.95 1.66
CA GLU A 158 -11.13 -19.76 2.36
C GLU A 158 -12.38 -19.98 1.52
N ASP A 159 -12.82 -18.93 0.81
CA ASP A 159 -14.01 -18.92 -0.03
C ASP A 159 -13.65 -18.90 -1.53
N ARG A 160 -12.68 -18.05 -1.93
CA ARG A 160 -12.33 -17.82 -3.33
C ARG A 160 -10.86 -17.47 -3.50
N VAL A 161 -10.25 -17.99 -4.57
CA VAL A 161 -8.91 -17.56 -5.00
C VAL A 161 -8.98 -16.12 -5.54
N PRO A 162 -8.21 -15.16 -4.97
CA PRO A 162 -8.14 -13.81 -5.51
C PRO A 162 -7.71 -13.82 -6.97
N SER A 163 -8.38 -13.00 -7.78
CA SER A 163 -8.01 -12.83 -9.19
C SER A 163 -8.15 -11.37 -9.59
N CYS A 164 -7.23 -10.94 -10.45
CA CYS A 164 -7.26 -9.62 -11.05
C CYS A 164 -7.88 -9.68 -12.44
N PRO A 165 -8.70 -8.69 -12.84
CA PRO A 165 -9.11 -8.57 -14.23
C PRO A 165 -7.89 -8.36 -15.14
N GLU A 166 -7.93 -8.95 -16.33
CA GLU A 166 -6.84 -8.80 -17.30
C GLU A 166 -6.90 -7.42 -17.97
N ILE A 167 -5.74 -6.76 -18.06
CA ILE A 167 -5.57 -5.56 -18.87
C ILE A 167 -5.15 -6.01 -20.28
N PRO A 168 -5.85 -5.59 -21.35
CA PRO A 168 -5.44 -5.92 -22.70
C PRO A 168 -4.00 -5.46 -22.97
N MET A 169 -3.16 -6.34 -23.49
CA MET A 169 -1.76 -6.07 -23.83
C MET A 169 -1.51 -6.40 -25.30
N PRO A 170 -0.60 -5.69 -25.98
CA PRO A 170 -0.23 -6.04 -27.34
C PRO A 170 0.48 -7.40 -27.38
N ASP A 171 0.36 -8.07 -28.52
CA ASP A 171 1.17 -9.25 -28.81
C ASP A 171 2.60 -8.83 -29.15
N PHE A 172 3.44 -8.76 -28.13
CA PHE A 172 4.84 -8.40 -28.28
C PHE A 172 5.61 -9.36 -29.22
N ALA A 173 5.11 -10.57 -29.51
CA ALA A 173 5.79 -11.47 -30.44
C ALA A 173 5.69 -10.99 -31.89
N ARG A 174 4.62 -10.28 -32.28
CA ARG A 174 4.37 -9.80 -33.65
C ARG A 174 5.31 -8.69 -34.12
N HIS A 175 5.99 -8.04 -33.19
CA HIS A 175 6.91 -6.96 -33.52
C HIS A 175 8.32 -7.52 -33.73
N ASP A 176 8.75 -7.60 -34.98
CA ASP A 176 10.05 -8.18 -35.33
C ASP A 176 11.21 -7.27 -34.93
N GLY A 177 12.26 -7.85 -34.33
CA GLY A 177 13.50 -7.17 -33.97
C GLY A 177 13.40 -6.19 -32.80
N GLN A 178 14.55 -5.62 -32.43
CA GLN A 178 14.68 -4.70 -31.30
C GLN A 178 14.38 -3.25 -31.70
N VAL A 179 13.93 -2.44 -30.73
CA VAL A 179 13.75 -0.99 -30.86
C VAL A 179 14.82 -0.25 -30.06
N ASP A 180 15.36 0.83 -30.62
CA ASP A 180 16.41 1.63 -29.99
C ASP A 180 15.87 2.61 -28.94
N VAL A 181 14.60 3.00 -29.09
CA VAL A 181 13.85 3.88 -28.18
C VAL A 181 12.37 3.51 -28.20
N VAL A 182 11.71 3.57 -27.04
CA VAL A 182 10.25 3.48 -26.94
C VAL A 182 9.69 4.89 -26.74
N VAL A 183 8.75 5.31 -27.57
CA VAL A 183 8.13 6.63 -27.50
C VAL A 183 6.63 6.48 -27.26
N ALA A 184 6.08 7.22 -26.30
CA ALA A 184 4.66 7.13 -25.99
C ALA A 184 4.04 8.45 -25.56
N ALA A 185 2.75 8.64 -25.84
CA ALA A 185 1.97 9.69 -25.20
C ALA A 185 1.14 9.10 -24.07
N LEU A 186 1.26 9.67 -22.86
CA LEU A 186 0.55 9.20 -21.69
C LEU A 186 -0.72 10.04 -21.46
N PRO A 187 -1.90 9.41 -21.35
CA PRO A 187 -3.15 10.10 -21.04
C PRO A 187 -3.04 10.88 -19.73
N CYS A 188 -3.45 12.14 -19.73
CA CYS A 188 -3.33 13.02 -18.57
C CYS A 188 -4.59 13.88 -18.46
N ASN A 189 -5.20 13.89 -17.27
CA ASN A 189 -6.35 14.73 -16.97
C ASN A 189 -6.17 15.38 -15.59
N ARG A 190 -5.28 16.37 -15.47
CA ARG A 190 -4.88 16.96 -14.17
C ARG A 190 -6.05 17.59 -13.39
N THR A 191 -7.13 17.96 -14.07
CA THR A 191 -8.30 18.58 -13.45
C THR A 191 -9.23 17.56 -12.80
N ALA A 192 -9.20 16.30 -13.25
CA ALA A 192 -9.99 15.23 -12.65
C ALA A 192 -9.45 14.83 -11.27
N LYS A 193 -10.38 14.63 -10.32
CA LYS A 193 -10.04 14.05 -9.02
C LYS A 193 -9.56 12.60 -9.23
N GLY A 194 -8.39 12.27 -8.68
CA GLY A 194 -7.83 10.93 -8.81
C GLY A 194 -7.27 10.62 -10.20
N TRP A 195 -6.88 11.63 -10.98
CA TRP A 195 -6.27 11.47 -12.31
C TRP A 195 -5.07 10.51 -12.34
N ASN A 196 -4.38 10.35 -11.21
CA ASN A 196 -3.24 9.46 -11.04
C ASN A 196 -3.66 7.98 -10.88
N ARG A 197 -4.94 7.71 -10.67
CA ARG A 197 -5.54 6.36 -10.51
C ARG A 197 -6.48 6.06 -11.69
N ASP A 198 -5.96 6.24 -12.90
CA ASP A 198 -6.66 5.95 -14.15
C ASP A 198 -6.13 4.66 -14.79
N VAL A 199 -7.04 3.74 -15.12
CA VAL A 199 -6.68 2.39 -15.61
C VAL A 199 -6.08 2.45 -17.02
N PHE A 200 -6.59 3.33 -17.89
CA PHE A 200 -6.04 3.49 -19.24
C PHE A 200 -4.63 4.10 -19.18
N ARG A 201 -4.41 5.12 -18.34
CA ARG A 201 -3.08 5.65 -18.07
C ARG A 201 -2.13 4.54 -17.59
N LEU A 202 -2.55 3.69 -16.65
CA LEU A 202 -1.73 2.55 -16.20
C LEU A 202 -1.44 1.57 -17.34
N GLN A 203 -2.44 1.22 -18.17
CA GLN A 203 -2.28 0.35 -19.33
C GLN A 203 -1.17 0.88 -20.25
N VAL A 204 -1.21 2.16 -20.63
CA VAL A 204 -0.17 2.75 -21.50
C VAL A 204 1.21 2.66 -20.84
N HIS A 205 1.34 2.96 -19.54
CA HIS A 205 2.62 2.80 -18.84
C HIS A 205 3.14 1.36 -18.88
N LEU A 206 2.27 0.37 -18.68
CA LEU A 206 2.62 -1.05 -18.70
C LEU A 206 3.02 -1.52 -20.11
N VAL A 207 2.33 -1.07 -21.15
CA VAL A 207 2.70 -1.38 -22.54
C VAL A 207 4.09 -0.84 -22.86
N VAL A 208 4.38 0.41 -22.48
CA VAL A 208 5.71 1.01 -22.64
C VAL A 208 6.77 0.23 -21.87
N ALA A 209 6.50 -0.11 -20.61
CA ALA A 209 7.42 -0.84 -19.77
C ALA A 209 7.73 -2.24 -20.33
N GLN A 210 6.71 -2.98 -20.77
CA GLN A 210 6.88 -4.30 -21.40
C GLN A 210 7.61 -4.20 -22.74
N MET A 211 7.32 -3.18 -23.55
CA MET A 211 8.03 -2.95 -24.82
C MET A 211 9.53 -2.66 -24.57
N ALA A 212 9.84 -1.81 -23.60
CA ALA A 212 11.21 -1.52 -23.20
C ALA A 212 11.94 -2.76 -22.68
N ALA A 213 11.27 -3.57 -21.84
CA ALA A 213 11.87 -4.77 -21.25
C ALA A 213 12.12 -5.89 -22.28
N ARG A 214 11.13 -6.16 -23.14
CA ARG A 214 11.13 -7.31 -24.06
C ARG A 214 11.80 -7.01 -25.41
N LYS A 215 11.66 -5.79 -25.91
CA LYS A 215 12.09 -5.42 -27.28
C LYS A 215 13.09 -4.27 -27.31
N GLY A 216 13.31 -3.57 -26.20
CA GLY A 216 14.30 -2.51 -26.13
C GLY A 216 15.73 -3.03 -26.35
N ARG A 217 16.46 -2.40 -27.26
CA ARG A 217 17.90 -2.62 -27.44
C ARG A 217 18.62 -2.09 -26.21
N ARG A 218 19.15 -3.01 -25.40
CA ARG A 218 19.87 -2.69 -24.17
C ARG A 218 21.25 -2.12 -24.48
N ASP A 219 21.64 -1.06 -23.79
CA ASP A 219 23.02 -0.55 -23.83
C ASP A 219 23.98 -1.47 -23.06
N GLY A 220 25.28 -1.14 -23.03
CA GLY A 220 26.29 -1.91 -22.30
C GLY A 220 26.08 -2.00 -20.78
N ARG A 221 25.13 -1.24 -20.22
CA ARG A 221 24.72 -1.28 -18.81
C ARG A 221 23.34 -1.92 -18.62
N GLY A 222 22.74 -2.47 -19.66
CA GLY A 222 21.42 -3.10 -19.60
C GLY A 222 20.26 -2.12 -19.64
N ARG A 223 20.47 -0.88 -20.09
CA ARG A 223 19.44 0.18 -20.07
C ARG A 223 18.80 0.42 -21.43
N VAL A 224 17.57 0.93 -21.42
CA VAL A 224 16.79 1.24 -22.63
C VAL A 224 16.25 2.67 -22.55
N ARG A 225 16.28 3.38 -23.68
CA ARG A 225 15.75 4.73 -23.79
C ARG A 225 14.23 4.71 -23.92
N VAL A 226 13.56 5.51 -23.10
CA VAL A 226 12.11 5.70 -23.13
C VAL A 226 11.80 7.19 -23.16
N VAL A 227 10.95 7.61 -24.09
CA VAL A 227 10.48 9.00 -24.25
C VAL A 227 8.98 9.03 -24.03
N LEU A 228 8.52 9.88 -23.11
CA LEU A 228 7.11 10.00 -22.74
C LEU A 228 6.63 11.42 -22.98
N ARG A 229 5.50 11.60 -23.65
CA ARG A 229 4.80 12.87 -23.80
C ARG A 229 3.62 12.92 -22.84
N SER A 230 3.67 13.79 -21.83
CA SER A 230 2.60 13.99 -20.86
C SER A 230 2.77 15.29 -20.08
N GLU A 231 1.69 16.07 -19.93
CA GLU A 231 1.63 17.20 -19.00
C GLU A 231 1.71 16.75 -17.53
N CYS A 232 1.28 15.52 -17.25
CA CYS A 232 1.29 14.87 -15.95
C CYS A 232 2.62 14.15 -15.73
N ASP A 233 3.12 14.16 -14.49
CA ASP A 233 4.32 13.41 -14.14
C ASP A 233 4.10 11.90 -14.38
N PRO A 234 4.98 11.22 -15.14
CA PRO A 234 4.93 9.76 -15.30
C PRO A 234 4.98 9.05 -13.95
N MET A 235 4.39 7.85 -13.86
CA MET A 235 4.40 7.08 -12.61
C MET A 235 5.84 6.82 -12.17
N MET A 236 6.25 7.44 -11.07
CA MET A 236 7.61 7.32 -10.51
C MET A 236 7.96 5.88 -10.12
N ASP A 237 6.94 5.05 -9.93
CA ASP A 237 7.04 3.61 -9.73
C ASP A 237 7.57 2.85 -10.94
N LEU A 238 7.23 3.26 -12.16
CA LEU A 238 7.66 2.60 -13.40
C LEU A 238 8.85 3.32 -14.03
N PHE A 239 8.78 4.64 -14.09
CA PHE A 239 9.81 5.50 -14.68
C PHE A 239 10.41 6.36 -13.59
N ARG A 240 11.47 5.84 -12.98
CA ARG A 240 12.05 6.46 -11.79
C ARG A 240 12.76 7.75 -12.15
N CYS A 241 12.70 8.71 -11.23
CA CYS A 241 13.29 10.02 -11.51
C CYS A 241 14.83 10.02 -11.49
N ASP A 242 15.48 9.03 -10.87
CA ASP A 242 16.93 8.82 -10.96
C ASP A 242 17.38 8.19 -12.30
N GLU A 243 16.43 7.75 -13.10
CA GLU A 243 16.63 7.28 -14.48
C GLU A 243 16.24 8.35 -15.51
N ALA A 244 15.70 9.50 -15.07
CA ALA A 244 15.32 10.60 -15.94
C ALA A 244 16.58 11.32 -16.48
N VAL A 245 16.62 11.48 -17.80
CA VAL A 245 17.62 12.29 -18.51
C VAL A 245 17.24 13.77 -18.44
N GLY A 246 15.94 14.07 -18.58
CA GLY A 246 15.44 15.44 -18.53
C GLY A 246 13.94 15.53 -18.83
N ARG A 247 13.43 16.76 -18.73
CA ARG A 247 12.09 17.17 -19.16
C ARG A 247 12.18 18.47 -19.95
N ASP A 248 11.48 18.55 -21.08
CA ASP A 248 11.24 19.79 -21.79
C ASP A 248 9.76 19.89 -22.22
N GLY A 249 9.07 20.91 -21.72
CA GLY A 249 7.61 21.01 -21.82
C GLY A 249 6.91 19.75 -21.30
N ASP A 250 6.19 19.07 -22.19
CA ASP A 250 5.49 17.81 -21.91
C ASP A 250 6.32 16.57 -22.23
N TRP A 251 7.54 16.73 -22.72
CA TRP A 251 8.39 15.60 -23.08
C TRP A 251 9.32 15.23 -21.94
N TRP A 252 9.41 13.93 -21.68
CA TRP A 252 10.25 13.32 -20.66
C TRP A 252 11.13 12.27 -21.32
N MET A 253 12.39 12.17 -20.93
CA MET A 253 13.28 11.12 -21.38
C MET A 253 13.88 10.38 -20.20
N TYR A 254 13.93 9.06 -20.32
CA TYR A 254 14.47 8.15 -19.32
C TYR A 254 15.47 7.20 -19.97
N ASN A 255 16.51 6.85 -19.20
CA ASN A 255 17.38 5.73 -19.49
C ASN A 255 17.13 4.62 -18.46
N VAL A 256 16.15 3.76 -18.77
CA VAL A 256 15.50 2.83 -17.85
C VAL A 256 16.37 1.59 -17.63
N ASP A 257 16.61 1.22 -16.37
CA ASP A 257 17.31 -0.02 -16.00
C ASP A 257 16.38 -1.22 -16.21
N VAL A 258 16.61 -1.98 -17.30
CA VAL A 258 15.72 -3.07 -17.69
C VAL A 258 15.69 -4.20 -16.66
N PRO A 259 16.81 -4.70 -16.12
CA PRO A 259 16.77 -5.71 -15.07
C PRO A 259 15.91 -5.31 -13.87
N ARG A 260 15.99 -4.04 -13.43
CA ARG A 260 15.15 -3.53 -12.34
C ARG A 260 13.68 -3.43 -12.74
N LEU A 261 13.40 -2.98 -13.96
CA LEU A 261 12.04 -2.93 -14.50
C LEU A 261 11.42 -4.33 -14.60
N GLU A 262 12.18 -5.33 -15.03
CA GLU A 262 11.75 -6.73 -15.11
C GLU A 262 11.42 -7.31 -13.73
N GLU A 263 12.18 -6.97 -12.69
CA GLU A 263 11.85 -7.35 -11.30
C GLU A 263 10.46 -6.83 -10.90
N LYS A 264 10.08 -5.63 -11.36
CA LYS A 264 8.77 -5.04 -11.08
C LYS A 264 7.64 -5.60 -11.94
N LEU A 265 7.89 -5.83 -13.23
CA LEU A 265 6.92 -6.39 -14.18
C LEU A 265 6.55 -7.85 -13.91
N ARG A 266 7.33 -8.56 -13.09
CA ARG A 266 7.01 -9.93 -12.63
C ARG A 266 5.95 -9.97 -11.53
N LEU A 267 5.71 -8.85 -10.85
CA LEU A 267 4.71 -8.78 -9.80
C LEU A 267 3.30 -8.59 -10.38
N PRO A 268 2.25 -8.94 -9.62
CA PRO A 268 0.88 -8.67 -10.03
C PRO A 268 0.65 -7.19 -10.32
N VAL A 269 -0.17 -6.94 -11.35
CA VAL A 269 -0.48 -5.58 -11.84
C VAL A 269 -1.31 -4.78 -10.83
N GLY A 270 -2.18 -5.43 -10.07
CA GLY A 270 -3.05 -4.81 -9.07
C GLY A 270 -2.94 -5.49 -7.72
N SER A 271 -3.43 -4.82 -6.67
CA SER A 271 -3.52 -5.37 -5.31
C SER A 271 -4.63 -6.40 -5.12
N CYS A 272 -5.43 -6.69 -6.16
CA CYS A 272 -6.37 -7.82 -6.20
C CYS A 272 -5.68 -9.19 -6.09
N ASN A 273 -4.36 -9.26 -6.34
CA ASN A 273 -3.54 -10.45 -6.12
C ASN A 273 -2.40 -10.13 -5.14
N LEU A 274 -1.98 -11.14 -4.38
CA LEU A 274 -0.82 -11.04 -3.50
C LEU A 274 0.48 -11.14 -4.29
N ALA A 275 1.41 -10.22 -4.04
CA ALA A 275 2.78 -10.31 -4.54
C ALA A 275 3.58 -11.42 -3.83
N LEU A 276 3.24 -11.70 -2.56
CA LEU A 276 3.75 -12.81 -1.77
C LEU A 276 2.58 -13.73 -1.42
N PRO A 277 2.43 -14.92 -2.03
CA PRO A 277 1.30 -15.80 -1.78
C PRO A 277 1.32 -16.37 -0.35
N LEU A 278 0.15 -16.72 0.19
CA LEU A 278 0.07 -17.40 1.48
C LEU A 278 0.43 -18.89 1.38
N TRP A 279 -0.05 -19.53 0.32
CA TRP A 279 0.06 -20.96 0.07
C TRP A 279 1.08 -21.27 -1.03
N GLY A 280 1.51 -22.54 -1.10
CA GLY A 280 2.44 -23.05 -2.11
C GLY A 280 3.91 -23.10 -1.67
N PRO A 281 4.82 -23.62 -2.52
CA PRO A 281 6.23 -23.84 -2.18
C PRO A 281 6.98 -22.56 -1.78
N THR A 282 6.52 -21.42 -2.27
CA THR A 282 7.06 -20.08 -1.99
C THR A 282 6.16 -19.25 -1.08
N GLY A 283 5.11 -19.85 -0.50
CA GLY A 283 4.13 -19.19 0.36
C GLY A 283 4.60 -18.99 1.80
N ILE A 284 3.86 -18.19 2.59
CA ILE A 284 4.28 -17.83 3.95
C ILE A 284 4.10 -18.94 5.01
N HIS A 285 3.26 -19.95 4.71
CA HIS A 285 2.94 -21.04 5.63
C HIS A 285 3.92 -22.21 5.56
N VAL A 286 4.72 -22.30 4.51
CA VAL A 286 5.88 -23.19 4.46
C VAL A 286 7.02 -22.52 5.23
N VAL A 287 7.83 -23.28 5.98
CA VAL A 287 9.09 -22.77 6.53
C VAL A 287 9.91 -22.30 5.34
N PHE A 288 9.92 -20.98 5.14
CA PHE A 288 10.54 -20.39 3.96
C PHE A 288 12.02 -20.72 3.97
N ASN A 289 12.43 -21.66 3.12
CA ASN A 289 13.81 -22.11 3.06
C ASN A 289 14.63 -21.01 2.37
N ALA A 290 15.29 -20.18 3.18
CA ALA A 290 16.12 -19.09 2.69
C ALA A 290 17.25 -19.56 1.73
N SER A 291 17.64 -20.84 1.83
CA SER A 291 18.66 -21.50 1.01
C SER A 291 18.28 -21.59 -0.46
N ASP A 292 16.99 -21.74 -0.79
CA ASP A 292 16.51 -21.90 -2.18
C ASP A 292 16.67 -20.63 -3.02
N LEU A 293 17.11 -19.53 -2.40
CA LEU A 293 17.22 -18.22 -3.00
C LEU A 293 18.63 -17.64 -2.97
N ALA A 294 19.58 -18.36 -2.37
CA ALA A 294 21.01 -18.06 -2.54
C ALA A 294 21.47 -18.32 -3.99
N ALA A 295 20.73 -19.14 -4.75
CA ALA A 295 21.08 -19.52 -6.12
C ALA A 295 20.87 -18.39 -7.15
N VAL A 296 19.95 -17.44 -6.91
CA VAL A 296 19.57 -16.41 -7.90
C VAL A 296 20.49 -15.18 -7.88
N ASP A 297 21.28 -14.99 -6.82
CA ASP A 297 22.14 -13.80 -6.63
C ASP A 297 23.63 -14.05 -6.96
N SER A 298 23.94 -15.19 -7.58
CA SER A 298 25.30 -15.70 -7.83
C SER A 298 26.17 -14.89 -8.84
N GLY A 299 25.82 -13.63 -9.13
CA GLY A 299 26.57 -12.78 -10.06
C GLY A 299 26.53 -11.27 -9.83
N ARG A 300 25.88 -10.77 -8.77
CA ARG A 300 25.85 -9.34 -8.43
C ARG A 300 26.67 -9.08 -7.16
N LYS A 301 27.38 -7.94 -7.11
CA LYS A 301 28.07 -7.50 -5.87
C LYS A 301 27.07 -7.54 -4.70
N PRO A 302 27.47 -7.98 -3.50
CA PRO A 302 26.57 -8.07 -2.35
C PRO A 302 25.90 -6.72 -2.13
N ARG A 303 24.58 -6.70 -2.32
CA ARG A 303 23.75 -5.51 -2.17
C ARG A 303 23.52 -5.29 -0.67
N ARG A 304 23.91 -4.12 -0.16
CA ARG A 304 23.64 -3.77 1.24
C ARG A 304 22.13 -3.57 1.42
N GLU A 305 21.59 -4.15 2.47
CA GLU A 305 20.16 -4.12 2.81
C GLU A 305 20.00 -3.78 4.28
N ALA A 306 18.97 -2.98 4.62
CA ALA A 306 18.73 -2.57 5.99
C ALA A 306 17.25 -2.52 6.36
N TYR A 307 16.95 -2.89 7.59
CA TYR A 307 15.75 -2.38 8.24
C TYR A 307 15.94 -0.92 8.59
N ALA A 308 14.87 -0.13 8.50
CA ALA A 308 14.89 1.24 8.95
C ALA A 308 13.67 1.62 9.78
N THR A 309 13.88 2.48 10.77
CA THR A 309 12.80 3.16 11.49
C THR A 309 13.11 4.64 11.67
N VAL A 310 12.11 5.46 12.04
CA VAL A 310 12.27 6.90 12.24
C VAL A 310 11.73 7.32 13.60
N LEU A 311 12.55 8.03 14.37
CA LEU A 311 12.15 8.73 15.59
C LEU A 311 12.21 10.23 15.34
N HIS A 312 11.10 10.92 15.57
CA HIS A 312 11.03 12.38 15.49
C HIS A 312 10.15 12.96 16.60
N SER A 313 10.38 14.23 16.91
CA SER A 313 9.53 15.06 17.79
C SER A 313 9.48 14.70 19.27
N SER A 314 9.94 13.52 19.71
CA SER A 314 10.09 13.16 21.13
C SER A 314 10.67 11.76 21.30
N ASP A 315 11.04 11.43 22.54
CA ASP A 315 11.41 10.06 22.95
C ASP A 315 10.18 9.15 23.18
N ARG A 316 8.96 9.58 22.79
CA ARG A 316 7.71 8.82 23.04
C ARG A 316 7.70 7.44 22.39
N TYR A 317 8.42 7.25 21.29
CA TYR A 317 8.52 5.99 20.55
C TYR A 317 9.87 5.29 20.74
N LEU A 318 10.73 5.83 21.63
CA LEU A 318 12.06 5.27 21.89
C LEU A 318 11.98 3.82 22.35
N CYS A 319 11.11 3.54 23.32
CA CYS A 319 10.94 2.18 23.84
C CYS A 319 10.43 1.21 22.76
N GLY A 320 9.48 1.67 21.94
CA GLY A 320 8.99 0.92 20.79
C GLY A 320 10.10 0.57 19.80
N ALA A 321 10.96 1.53 19.46
CA ALA A 321 12.09 1.30 18.57
C ALA A 321 13.11 0.29 19.15
N ILE A 322 13.37 0.33 20.46
CA ILE A 322 14.24 -0.65 21.13
C ILE A 322 13.65 -2.06 21.02
N VAL A 323 12.37 -2.23 21.38
CA VAL A 323 11.67 -3.51 21.29
C VAL A 323 11.58 -4.01 19.84
N LEU A 324 11.35 -3.12 18.88
CA LEU A 324 11.37 -3.44 17.45
C LEU A 324 12.72 -4.06 17.05
N ALA A 325 13.85 -3.42 17.37
CA ALA A 325 15.17 -3.98 17.06
C ALA A 325 15.40 -5.35 17.70
N GLN A 326 15.02 -5.50 18.97
CA GLN A 326 15.14 -6.79 19.67
C GLN A 326 14.29 -7.87 19.02
N SER A 327 13.08 -7.54 18.59
CA SER A 327 12.18 -8.46 17.90
C SER A 327 12.71 -8.87 16.51
N ILE A 328 13.29 -7.94 15.74
CA ILE A 328 13.96 -8.23 14.47
C ILE A 328 15.15 -9.18 14.69
N ARG A 329 16.02 -8.90 15.67
CA ARG A 329 17.18 -9.76 15.96
C ARG A 329 16.79 -11.14 16.44
N ARG A 330 15.76 -11.24 17.30
CA ARG A 330 15.22 -12.53 17.77
C ARG A 330 14.60 -13.37 16.65
N SER A 331 14.10 -12.72 15.60
CA SER A 331 13.63 -13.43 14.40
C SER A 331 14.77 -14.03 13.55
N GLY A 332 16.04 -13.80 13.90
CA GLY A 332 17.23 -14.34 13.23
C GLY A 332 17.79 -13.45 12.13
N SER A 333 17.30 -12.22 11.94
CA SER A 333 17.82 -11.34 10.89
C SER A 333 19.22 -10.79 11.24
N THR A 334 20.11 -10.85 10.25
CA THR A 334 21.49 -10.34 10.32
C THR A 334 21.68 -9.01 9.58
N ARG A 335 20.60 -8.44 9.00
CA ARG A 335 20.67 -7.20 8.22
C ARG A 335 21.09 -5.99 9.06
N ASP A 336 21.58 -4.96 8.38
CA ASP A 336 21.79 -3.66 9.01
C ASP A 336 20.46 -3.14 9.56
N MET A 337 20.50 -2.44 10.69
CA MET A 337 19.32 -1.79 11.26
C MET A 337 19.64 -0.31 11.44
N VAL A 338 19.00 0.57 10.67
CA VAL A 338 19.28 2.01 10.66
C VAL A 338 18.14 2.79 11.30
N LEU A 339 18.45 3.62 12.29
CA LEU A 339 17.44 4.46 12.94
C LEU A 339 17.69 5.92 12.61
N LEU A 340 16.76 6.55 11.91
CA LEU A 340 16.80 7.97 11.66
C LEU A 340 16.24 8.72 12.86
N HIS A 341 16.99 9.66 13.44
CA HIS A 341 16.54 10.45 14.57
C HIS A 341 16.80 11.94 14.39
N ASP A 342 16.00 12.79 15.01
CA ASP A 342 16.28 14.23 15.07
C ASP A 342 17.16 14.59 16.28
N HIS A 343 17.20 15.88 16.62
CA HIS A 343 17.98 16.39 17.75
C HIS A 343 17.30 16.20 19.11
N THR A 344 16.06 15.72 19.19
CA THR A 344 15.35 15.54 20.46
C THR A 344 15.76 14.25 21.16
N VAL A 345 16.35 13.29 20.44
CA VAL A 345 16.81 12.02 21.00
C VAL A 345 18.11 12.23 21.79
N THR A 346 18.05 11.93 23.08
CA THR A 346 19.14 12.16 24.05
C THR A 346 20.33 11.21 23.86
N ARG A 347 21.51 11.55 24.42
CA ARG A 347 22.68 10.66 24.36
C ARG A 347 22.45 9.31 25.04
N SER A 348 21.73 9.28 26.16
CA SER A 348 21.35 8.03 26.84
C SER A 348 20.44 7.18 25.98
N ALA A 349 19.44 7.79 25.33
CA ALA A 349 18.58 7.12 24.36
C ALA A 349 19.39 6.53 23.19
N LEU A 350 20.35 7.28 22.63
CA LEU A 350 21.22 6.78 21.56
C LEU A 350 22.06 5.58 21.99
N ARG A 351 22.56 5.56 23.25
CA ARG A 351 23.27 4.39 23.79
C ARG A 351 22.36 3.17 23.88
N ALA A 352 21.12 3.35 24.35
CA ALA A 352 20.15 2.26 24.42
C ALA A 352 19.76 1.73 23.04
N LEU A 353 19.56 2.63 22.06
CA LEU A 353 19.28 2.25 20.67
C LEU A 353 20.45 1.48 20.04
N ALA A 354 21.69 1.94 20.27
CA ALA A 354 22.89 1.24 19.81
C ALA A 354 23.03 -0.13 20.47
N ALA A 355 22.80 -0.23 21.78
CA ALA A 355 22.78 -1.51 22.51
C ALA A 355 21.70 -2.47 22.00
N ALA A 356 20.56 -1.94 21.53
CA ALA A 356 19.51 -2.74 20.90
C ALA A 356 19.89 -3.26 19.50
N GLY A 357 20.92 -2.67 18.88
CA GLY A 357 21.43 -3.06 17.56
C GLY A 357 21.13 -2.06 16.44
N TRP A 358 20.54 -0.89 16.74
CA TRP A 358 20.37 0.17 15.76
C TRP A 358 21.69 0.89 15.46
N ILE A 359 21.82 1.37 14.23
CA ILE A 359 22.82 2.32 13.76
C ILE A 359 22.13 3.69 13.73
N PRO A 360 22.30 4.55 14.74
CA PRO A 360 21.60 5.83 14.80
C PRO A 360 22.18 6.81 13.78
N ARG A 361 21.29 7.51 13.07
CA ARG A 361 21.63 8.54 12.08
C ARG A 361 20.83 9.80 12.32
N ARG A 362 21.54 10.87 12.62
CA ARG A 362 20.92 12.18 12.83
C ARG A 362 20.41 12.75 11.51
N ILE A 363 19.15 13.19 11.51
CA ILE A 363 18.47 13.83 10.38
C ILE A 363 17.93 15.20 10.77
N ARG A 364 17.76 16.08 9.76
CA ARG A 364 16.96 17.29 9.93
C ARG A 364 15.49 16.97 9.67
N ARG A 365 14.64 17.22 10.67
CA ARG A 365 13.19 17.10 10.56
C ARG A 365 12.63 17.79 9.33
N ILE A 366 11.57 17.21 8.76
CA ILE A 366 10.81 17.80 7.67
C ILE A 366 9.43 18.12 8.20
N ARG A 367 9.11 19.41 8.26
CA ARG A 367 7.80 19.88 8.68
C ARG A 367 6.77 19.61 7.59
N ASN A 368 5.64 19.04 7.96
CA ASN A 368 4.44 19.01 7.16
C ASN A 368 3.84 20.43 7.11
N PRO A 369 3.83 21.10 5.95
CA PRO A 369 3.39 22.49 5.86
C PRO A 369 1.91 22.68 6.20
N ARG A 370 1.09 21.61 6.11
CA ARG A 370 -0.36 21.66 6.35
C ARG A 370 -0.75 21.20 7.76
N ALA A 371 0.21 20.71 8.55
CA ALA A 371 -0.06 20.28 9.91
C ALA A 371 -0.06 21.46 10.89
N GLU A 372 -0.97 21.39 11.86
CA GLU A 372 -1.00 22.29 13.01
C GLU A 372 0.29 22.17 13.83
N ARG A 373 0.75 23.28 14.40
CA ARG A 373 1.94 23.31 15.24
C ARG A 373 1.73 22.50 16.51
N GLY A 374 2.68 21.65 16.86
CA GLY A 374 2.59 20.76 18.02
C GLY A 374 1.71 19.51 17.81
N SER A 375 1.07 19.37 16.65
CA SER A 375 0.31 18.16 16.32
C SER A 375 1.24 16.96 16.06
N TYR A 376 0.70 15.75 16.21
CA TYR A 376 1.39 14.51 15.87
C TYR A 376 1.96 14.51 14.44
N ASN A 377 1.18 15.05 13.50
CA ASN A 377 1.52 15.09 12.07
C ASN A 377 2.51 16.20 11.70
N GLU A 378 2.98 17.04 12.63
CA GLU A 378 3.82 18.19 12.29
C GLU A 378 5.13 17.79 11.59
N TYR A 379 5.72 16.65 11.97
CA TYR A 379 7.02 16.23 11.48
C TYR A 379 7.06 14.83 10.88
N ASN A 380 5.90 14.22 10.64
CA ASN A 380 5.78 12.87 10.05
C ASN A 380 6.44 12.76 8.67
N TYR A 381 6.53 13.85 7.91
CA TYR A 381 7.26 13.91 6.63
C TYR A 381 8.76 13.69 6.77
N SER A 382 9.30 13.64 8.00
CA SER A 382 10.68 13.18 8.24
C SER A 382 10.90 11.74 7.77
N LYS A 383 9.83 10.94 7.61
CA LYS A 383 9.85 9.62 6.95
C LYS A 383 10.41 9.67 5.52
N PHE A 384 10.31 10.79 4.81
CA PHE A 384 10.91 10.93 3.47
C PHE A 384 12.43 10.73 3.48
N ARG A 385 13.09 10.97 4.63
CA ARG A 385 14.54 10.79 4.79
C ARG A 385 15.00 9.35 4.54
N LEU A 386 14.10 8.36 4.57
CA LEU A 386 14.39 6.98 4.20
C LEU A 386 14.96 6.87 2.78
N TRP A 387 14.50 7.70 1.84
CA TRP A 387 15.02 7.72 0.47
C TRP A 387 16.44 8.28 0.35
N GLN A 388 17.02 8.83 1.42
CA GLN A 388 18.42 9.27 1.42
C GLN A 388 19.41 8.17 1.83
N LEU A 389 18.92 6.98 2.20
CA LEU A 389 19.73 5.82 2.57
C LEU A 389 20.35 5.11 1.34
N THR A 390 20.97 5.89 0.45
CA THR A 390 21.40 5.46 -0.89
C THR A 390 22.60 4.50 -0.89
N GLU A 391 23.21 4.24 0.25
CA GLU A 391 24.19 3.15 0.38
C GLU A 391 23.54 1.76 0.44
N TYR A 392 22.21 1.69 0.60
CA TYR A 392 21.43 0.46 0.63
C TYR A 392 20.68 0.31 -0.69
N ALA A 393 20.71 -0.91 -1.25
CA ALA A 393 19.94 -1.23 -2.45
C ALA A 393 18.45 -1.33 -2.13
N ARG A 394 18.11 -1.88 -0.96
CA ARG A 394 16.75 -1.99 -0.44
C ARG A 394 16.70 -1.69 1.05
N VAL A 395 15.62 -1.03 1.43
CA VAL A 395 15.30 -0.72 2.82
C VAL A 395 13.90 -1.25 3.12
N VAL A 396 13.78 -2.07 4.15
CA VAL A 396 12.47 -2.44 4.73
C VAL A 396 12.22 -1.48 5.88
N PHE A 397 11.33 -0.52 5.64
CA PHE A 397 10.89 0.38 6.69
C PHE A 397 9.89 -0.32 7.61
N VAL A 398 10.04 -0.12 8.92
CA VAL A 398 9.11 -0.61 9.95
C VAL A 398 8.87 0.50 10.98
N ASP A 399 7.61 0.91 11.18
CA ASP A 399 7.24 1.89 12.20
C ASP A 399 7.59 1.37 13.62
N ALA A 400 7.94 2.28 14.52
CA ALA A 400 8.45 1.95 15.86
C ALA A 400 7.39 1.36 16.82
N ASP A 401 6.13 1.29 16.40
CA ASP A 401 5.00 0.67 17.10
C ASP A 401 4.58 -0.67 16.51
N ILE A 402 5.53 -1.35 15.86
CA ILE A 402 5.38 -2.70 15.33
C ILE A 402 6.28 -3.66 16.11
N LEU A 403 5.76 -4.85 16.41
CA LEU A 403 6.51 -5.97 16.99
C LEU A 403 6.67 -7.07 15.95
N VAL A 404 7.91 -7.50 15.67
CA VAL A 404 8.20 -8.57 14.72
C VAL A 404 8.17 -9.93 15.42
N LEU A 405 7.34 -10.85 14.94
CA LEU A 405 7.21 -12.22 15.46
C LEU A 405 7.86 -13.26 14.55
N ARG A 406 8.01 -12.98 13.24
CA ARG A 406 8.71 -13.83 12.26
C ARG A 406 9.68 -13.01 11.43
N ASN A 407 10.71 -13.67 10.89
CA ASN A 407 11.72 -13.03 10.09
C ASN A 407 11.12 -12.35 8.84
N LEU A 408 11.41 -11.07 8.64
CA LEU A 408 10.90 -10.27 7.52
C LEU A 408 11.90 -10.18 6.34
N ASP A 409 13.01 -10.91 6.35
CA ASP A 409 14.14 -10.73 5.40
C ASP A 409 13.71 -11.02 3.95
N VAL A 410 12.70 -11.87 3.75
CA VAL A 410 12.13 -12.13 2.43
C VAL A 410 11.54 -10.88 1.78
N LEU A 411 11.13 -9.87 2.57
CA LEU A 411 10.64 -8.60 2.03
C LEU A 411 11.72 -7.84 1.24
N PHE A 412 13.01 -8.07 1.51
CA PHE A 412 14.11 -7.52 0.72
C PHE A 412 14.19 -8.07 -0.71
N ARG A 413 13.32 -8.99 -1.12
CA ARG A 413 13.27 -9.45 -2.52
C ARG A 413 12.27 -8.70 -3.37
N PHE A 414 11.44 -7.88 -2.73
CA PHE A 414 10.41 -7.15 -3.42
C PHE A 414 10.91 -5.78 -3.88
N PRO A 415 10.49 -5.29 -5.05
CA PRO A 415 10.72 -3.93 -5.49
C PRO A 415 9.85 -2.93 -4.70
N GLN A 416 10.25 -1.67 -4.78
CA GLN A 416 9.49 -0.52 -4.27
C GLN A 416 8.26 -0.24 -5.16
N ILE A 417 7.09 0.17 -4.66
CA ILE A 417 6.61 0.07 -3.27
C ILE A 417 5.88 -1.27 -3.11
N SER A 418 6.34 -2.07 -2.16
CA SER A 418 5.59 -3.23 -1.68
C SER A 418 5.19 -3.00 -0.23
N ALA A 419 3.90 -3.18 0.07
CA ALA A 419 3.30 -2.84 1.35
C ALA A 419 2.00 -3.65 1.58
N VAL A 420 1.44 -3.57 2.77
CA VAL A 420 0.16 -4.22 3.12
C VAL A 420 -1.00 -3.29 2.81
N GLY A 421 -2.15 -3.85 2.38
CA GLY A 421 -3.37 -3.08 2.13
C GLY A 421 -3.93 -2.39 3.38
N ASN A 422 -4.64 -1.29 3.14
CA ASN A 422 -5.41 -0.54 4.13
C ASN A 422 -6.79 -0.21 3.50
N ASP A 423 -7.52 0.75 4.06
CA ASP A 423 -8.82 1.20 3.55
C ASP A 423 -8.80 1.57 2.05
N GLY A 424 -9.77 1.06 1.29
CA GLY A 424 -9.89 1.32 -0.14
C GLY A 424 -8.70 0.83 -0.99
N SER A 425 -8.24 1.65 -1.94
CA SER A 425 -7.15 1.30 -2.87
C SER A 425 -5.74 1.61 -2.32
N LEU A 426 -5.61 1.78 -1.01
CA LEU A 426 -4.47 2.41 -0.36
C LEU A 426 -3.65 1.38 0.43
N PHE A 427 -2.36 1.65 0.59
CA PHE A 427 -1.49 0.84 1.44
C PHE A 427 -1.28 1.49 2.82
N ASN A 428 -1.03 0.64 3.81
CA ASN A 428 -0.56 1.05 5.13
C ASN A 428 0.95 1.33 5.08
N SER A 429 1.38 2.49 5.61
CA SER A 429 2.78 2.91 5.55
C SER A 429 3.65 2.41 6.73
N GLY A 430 3.11 1.50 7.55
CA GLY A 430 3.78 0.92 8.71
C GLY A 430 4.92 -0.03 8.36
N ILE A 431 4.75 -0.82 7.30
CA ILE A 431 5.81 -1.64 6.71
C ILE A 431 5.84 -1.39 5.20
N MET A 432 6.99 -0.96 4.69
CA MET A 432 7.18 -0.67 3.27
C MET A 432 8.54 -1.13 2.79
N VAL A 433 8.58 -1.72 1.60
CA VAL A 433 9.84 -1.96 0.88
C VAL A 433 10.16 -0.74 0.01
N ILE A 434 11.34 -0.17 0.22
CA ILE A 434 11.81 1.06 -0.39
C ILE A 434 13.13 0.81 -1.12
N GLU A 435 13.32 1.49 -2.24
CA GLU A 435 14.57 1.54 -2.98
C GLU A 435 15.11 2.98 -2.95
N PRO A 436 16.00 3.28 -1.98
CA PRO A 436 16.44 4.63 -1.70
C PRO A 436 16.99 5.35 -2.94
N SER A 437 16.63 6.61 -3.09
CA SER A 437 17.06 7.45 -4.20
C SER A 437 17.01 8.91 -3.80
N ARG A 438 18.14 9.61 -4.00
CA ARG A 438 18.21 11.04 -3.71
C ARG A 438 17.22 11.83 -4.55
N CYS A 439 17.03 11.43 -5.81
CA CYS A 439 16.05 12.06 -6.67
C CYS A 439 14.62 11.91 -6.11
N THR A 440 14.23 10.71 -5.68
CA THR A 440 12.91 10.47 -5.08
C THR A 440 12.74 11.28 -3.80
N PHE A 441 13.75 11.34 -2.93
CA PHE A 441 13.73 12.21 -1.76
C PHE A 441 13.45 13.67 -2.12
N ASP A 442 14.19 14.22 -3.10
CA ASP A 442 14.02 15.61 -3.51
C ASP A 442 12.64 15.84 -4.15
N ALA A 443 12.10 14.86 -4.88
CA ALA A 443 10.75 14.90 -5.44
C ALA A 443 9.66 14.94 -4.34
N LEU A 444 9.75 14.06 -3.34
CA LEU A 444 8.84 14.05 -2.17
C LEU A 444 8.88 15.40 -1.43
N VAL A 445 10.08 15.94 -1.22
CA VAL A 445 10.28 17.22 -0.55
C VAL A 445 9.73 18.40 -1.34
N ARG A 446 9.90 18.42 -2.67
CA ARG A 446 9.29 19.43 -3.56
C ARG A 446 7.75 19.32 -3.53
N GLY A 447 7.22 18.11 -3.56
CA GLY A 447 5.78 17.82 -3.56
C GLY A 447 5.07 18.15 -2.25
N ARG A 448 5.78 18.30 -1.12
CA ARG A 448 5.18 18.45 0.23
C ARG A 448 4.14 19.57 0.39
N ARG A 449 4.20 20.62 -0.45
CA ARG A 449 3.25 21.75 -0.41
C ARG A 449 2.08 21.55 -1.38
N THR A 450 2.33 20.92 -2.52
CA THR A 450 1.39 20.79 -3.64
C THR A 450 0.53 19.53 -3.53
N ILE A 451 1.13 18.40 -3.17
CA ILE A 451 0.43 17.13 -2.99
C ILE A 451 -0.34 17.17 -1.66
N ARG A 452 -1.62 16.84 -1.72
CA ARG A 452 -2.51 16.83 -0.56
C ARG A 452 -2.64 15.42 -0.02
N SER A 453 -2.14 15.20 1.19
CA SER A 453 -2.35 13.95 1.93
C SER A 453 -3.82 13.80 2.35
N TYR A 454 -4.44 12.66 2.06
CA TYR A 454 -5.85 12.41 2.37
C TYR A 454 -6.14 12.38 3.88
N ASN A 455 -5.17 11.95 4.70
CA ASN A 455 -5.28 11.88 6.17
C ASN A 455 -4.41 12.93 6.88
N GLY A 456 -3.81 13.87 6.14
CA GLY A 456 -2.83 14.84 6.67
C GLY A 456 -1.49 14.20 7.11
N GLY A 457 -1.36 12.88 6.99
CA GLY A 457 -0.23 12.06 7.38
C GLY A 457 0.83 11.87 6.30
N ASP A 458 1.94 11.22 6.63
CA ASP A 458 2.90 10.67 5.66
C ASP A 458 2.26 9.54 4.82
N GLN A 459 1.49 8.63 5.44
CA GLN A 459 0.77 7.57 4.71
C GLN A 459 -0.07 8.13 3.56
N GLY A 460 -0.86 9.17 3.84
CA GLY A 460 -1.71 9.76 2.81
C GLY A 460 -0.94 10.55 1.77
N PHE A 461 0.24 11.06 2.10
CA PHE A 461 1.11 11.68 1.11
C PHE A 461 1.72 10.63 0.18
N LEU A 462 2.25 9.54 0.75
CA LEU A 462 2.91 8.48 0.01
C LEU A 462 1.95 7.75 -0.91
N ASN A 463 0.69 7.55 -0.51
CA ASN A 463 -0.34 6.96 -1.36
C ASN A 463 -0.75 7.84 -2.56
N GLU A 464 -0.54 9.16 -2.53
CA GLU A 464 -0.76 10.03 -3.69
C GLU A 464 0.42 10.05 -4.66
N VAL A 465 1.61 9.71 -4.16
CA VAL A 465 2.85 9.65 -4.95
C VAL A 465 3.03 8.28 -5.59
N PHE A 466 2.82 7.23 -4.81
CA PHE A 466 3.04 5.83 -5.20
C PHE A 466 1.71 5.11 -5.36
N VAL A 467 1.03 5.42 -6.47
CA VAL A 467 -0.30 4.85 -6.75
C VAL A 467 -0.24 3.40 -7.23
N TRP A 468 0.86 3.00 -7.87
CA TRP A 468 1.05 1.63 -8.36
C TRP A 468 1.99 0.87 -7.42
N TRP A 469 1.40 0.10 -6.51
CA TRP A 469 2.06 -0.60 -5.41
C TRP A 469 1.65 -2.08 -5.36
N HIS A 470 2.48 -2.91 -4.73
CA HIS A 470 2.26 -4.36 -4.71
C HIS A 470 1.86 -4.86 -3.32
N ARG A 471 0.77 -5.65 -3.27
CA ARG A 471 0.17 -6.10 -2.01
C ARG A 471 0.92 -7.26 -1.39
N LEU A 472 1.43 -7.02 -0.19
CA LEU A 472 1.88 -8.03 0.75
C LEU A 472 0.69 -8.50 1.61
N PRO A 473 0.72 -9.75 2.10
CA PRO A 473 -0.34 -10.27 2.96
C PRO A 473 -0.54 -9.44 4.23
N ARG A 474 -1.78 -9.33 4.71
CA ARG A 474 -2.16 -8.70 5.99
C ARG A 474 -1.34 -9.22 7.18
N ARG A 475 -0.93 -10.49 7.14
CA ARG A 475 -0.09 -11.13 8.17
C ARG A 475 1.29 -10.48 8.30
N VAL A 476 1.77 -9.74 7.28
CA VAL A 476 3.04 -9.00 7.30
C VAL A 476 2.97 -7.77 8.21
N ASN A 477 1.84 -7.05 8.21
CA ASN A 477 1.60 -5.82 8.98
C ASN A 477 0.21 -5.92 9.63
N TYR A 478 0.08 -6.78 10.64
CA TYR A 478 -1.23 -7.16 11.18
C TYR A 478 -1.70 -6.15 12.22
N LEU A 479 -2.78 -5.41 11.92
CA LEU A 479 -3.28 -4.34 12.77
C LEU A 479 -3.94 -4.88 14.05
N LYS A 480 -3.56 -4.32 15.21
CA LYS A 480 -4.24 -4.54 16.49
C LYS A 480 -5.47 -3.64 16.62
N ASN A 481 -6.53 -4.00 15.91
CA ASN A 481 -7.86 -3.39 15.99
C ASN A 481 -8.96 -4.45 15.96
N PHE A 482 -10.14 -4.13 16.47
CA PHE A 482 -11.31 -5.02 16.55
C PHE A 482 -12.55 -4.20 16.18
N TRP A 483 -12.83 -4.10 14.87
CA TRP A 483 -13.85 -3.18 14.34
C TRP A 483 -15.27 -3.70 14.54
N ALA A 484 -15.48 -5.00 14.29
CA ALA A 484 -16.73 -5.62 14.66
C ALA A 484 -16.58 -6.07 16.12
N ASN A 485 -17.44 -5.55 16.99
CA ASN A 485 -17.60 -6.07 18.36
C ASN A 485 -18.20 -7.49 18.37
N SER A 486 -18.00 -8.27 17.29
CA SER A 486 -18.37 -9.66 17.18
C SER A 486 -17.37 -10.50 17.96
N THR A 487 -17.90 -11.43 18.76
CA THR A 487 -17.09 -12.36 19.56
C THR A 487 -16.14 -13.19 18.68
N GLY A 488 -16.52 -13.45 17.42
CA GLY A 488 -15.76 -14.23 16.46
C GLY A 488 -14.48 -13.57 15.95
N GLU A 489 -14.55 -12.34 15.41
CA GLU A 489 -13.35 -11.60 14.93
C GLU A 489 -12.32 -11.49 16.04
N ARG A 490 -12.80 -11.14 17.24
CA ARG A 490 -11.96 -11.00 18.40
C ARG A 490 -11.30 -12.31 18.80
N ALA A 491 -12.05 -13.40 18.92
CA ALA A 491 -11.50 -14.71 19.25
C ALA A 491 -10.43 -15.15 18.23
N LEU A 492 -10.66 -14.91 16.93
CA LEU A 492 -9.69 -15.23 15.89
C LEU A 492 -8.39 -14.42 16.04
N LYS A 493 -8.48 -13.11 16.22
CA LYS A 493 -7.32 -12.23 16.38
C LYS A 493 -6.54 -12.55 17.65
N GLU A 494 -7.22 -12.76 18.78
CA GLU A 494 -6.56 -13.18 20.03
C GLU A 494 -5.85 -14.52 19.85
N ARG A 495 -6.46 -15.50 19.18
CA ARG A 495 -5.81 -16.78 18.81
C ARG A 495 -4.55 -16.55 17.96
N LEU A 496 -4.63 -15.69 16.94
CA LEU A 496 -3.49 -15.36 16.08
C LEU A 496 -2.35 -14.68 16.85
N PHE A 497 -2.66 -13.79 17.80
CA PHE A 497 -1.67 -13.18 18.68
C PHE A 497 -1.08 -14.17 19.69
N ALA A 498 -1.87 -15.15 20.14
CA ALA A 498 -1.43 -16.18 21.07
C ALA A 498 -0.58 -17.28 20.42
N ALA A 499 -0.75 -17.56 19.13
CA ALA A 499 -0.21 -18.73 18.44
C ALA A 499 1.31 -18.93 18.57
N GLU A 500 1.71 -20.17 18.89
CA GLU A 500 3.11 -20.64 18.94
C GLU A 500 3.25 -21.94 18.13
N PRO A 501 4.07 -21.98 17.06
CA PRO A 501 4.85 -20.89 16.50
C PRO A 501 3.98 -19.75 15.96
N ALA A 502 4.55 -18.54 15.87
CA ALA A 502 3.82 -17.35 15.43
C ALA A 502 3.20 -17.54 14.03
N GLU A 503 1.92 -17.19 13.89
CA GLU A 503 1.18 -17.28 12.63
C GLU A 503 1.13 -15.95 11.86
N VAL A 504 1.25 -14.82 12.57
CA VAL A 504 1.42 -13.48 11.99
C VAL A 504 2.91 -13.11 12.03
N TRP A 505 3.37 -12.33 11.06
CA TRP A 505 4.79 -11.94 10.99
C TRP A 505 5.09 -10.75 11.89
N SER A 506 4.12 -9.85 12.04
CA SER A 506 4.23 -8.72 12.96
C SER A 506 2.87 -8.28 13.48
N ILE A 507 2.88 -7.57 14.61
CA ILE A 507 1.72 -6.90 15.20
C ILE A 507 1.96 -5.40 15.15
N HIS A 508 1.02 -4.65 14.57
CA HIS A 508 1.05 -3.19 14.53
C HIS A 508 0.08 -2.61 15.56
N TYR A 509 0.63 -1.99 16.61
CA TYR A 509 -0.13 -1.55 17.77
C TYR A 509 -0.84 -0.21 17.50
N LEU A 510 -2.15 -0.23 17.37
CA LEU A 510 -2.99 0.98 17.36
C LEU A 510 -3.43 1.37 18.79
N GLY A 511 -4.04 2.55 18.93
CA GLY A 511 -4.42 3.11 20.23
C GLY A 511 -3.22 3.52 21.09
N LEU A 512 -3.36 3.41 22.42
CA LEU A 512 -2.24 3.56 23.35
C LEU A 512 -1.23 2.42 23.14
N LYS A 513 0.04 2.81 23.07
CA LYS A 513 1.15 1.89 22.80
C LYS A 513 1.51 1.08 24.07
N PRO A 514 2.01 -0.16 23.95
CA PRO A 514 2.24 -1.04 25.11
C PRO A 514 3.09 -0.42 26.23
N TRP A 515 4.15 0.30 25.86
CA TRP A 515 5.05 0.97 26.82
C TRP A 515 4.42 2.14 27.57
N ARG A 516 3.24 2.62 27.14
CA ARG A 516 2.44 3.67 27.81
C ARG A 516 1.46 3.09 28.84
N CYS A 517 1.32 1.77 28.87
CA CYS A 517 0.52 1.01 29.82
C CYS A 517 1.43 0.30 30.82
N TYR A 518 0.84 -0.25 31.88
CA TYR A 518 1.54 -1.19 32.76
C TYR A 518 1.74 -2.54 32.07
N ARG A 519 2.75 -3.30 32.50
CA ARG A 519 3.06 -4.64 32.02
C ARG A 519 1.89 -5.62 32.16
N ASP A 520 1.10 -5.46 33.22
CA ASP A 520 0.12 -6.45 33.65
C ASP A 520 -1.09 -6.59 32.71
N TYR A 521 -1.47 -5.53 32.00
CA TYR A 521 -2.65 -5.53 31.13
C TYR A 521 -2.63 -4.36 30.13
N ASP A 522 -3.40 -4.48 29.05
CA ASP A 522 -3.53 -3.41 28.06
C ASP A 522 -4.37 -2.24 28.60
N CYS A 523 -3.77 -1.08 28.85
CA CYS A 523 -4.48 0.07 29.39
C CYS A 523 -5.51 0.70 28.43
N ASN A 524 -5.55 0.29 27.16
CA ASN A 524 -6.66 0.61 26.26
C ASN A 524 -8.00 0.06 26.81
N TRP A 525 -7.99 -0.97 27.67
CA TRP A 525 -9.21 -1.48 28.33
C TRP A 525 -9.95 -0.43 29.15
N ASN A 526 -9.21 0.49 29.77
CA ASN A 526 -9.75 1.51 30.65
C ASN A 526 -10.52 2.62 29.91
N ILE A 527 -10.29 2.77 28.60
CA ILE A 527 -10.74 3.94 27.83
C ILE A 527 -11.78 3.50 26.80
N GLY A 528 -13.03 3.96 26.97
CA GLY A 528 -14.19 3.46 26.21
C GLY A 528 -14.02 3.39 24.70
N ASP A 529 -13.59 4.49 24.06
CA ASP A 529 -13.38 4.58 22.60
C ASP A 529 -12.10 3.88 22.12
N GLN A 530 -11.19 3.50 23.02
CA GLN A 530 -9.96 2.78 22.69
C GLN A 530 -10.03 1.28 22.94
N ARG A 531 -11.12 0.77 23.53
CA ARG A 531 -11.34 -0.68 23.75
C ARG A 531 -11.29 -1.49 22.44
N VAL A 532 -11.57 -0.86 21.30
CA VAL A 532 -11.41 -1.44 19.95
C VAL A 532 -9.95 -1.76 19.59
N TYR A 533 -8.97 -1.29 20.36
CA TYR A 533 -7.55 -1.59 20.20
C TYR A 533 -7.00 -2.47 21.31
N ALA A 534 -7.78 -2.77 22.34
CA ALA A 534 -7.29 -3.47 23.52
C ALA A 534 -7.16 -4.98 23.26
N SER A 535 -6.03 -5.57 23.63
CA SER A 535 -5.79 -7.03 23.57
C SER A 535 -4.66 -7.40 24.53
N ASP A 536 -4.98 -8.20 25.55
CA ASP A 536 -3.98 -8.65 26.52
C ASP A 536 -3.00 -9.65 25.89
N GLU A 537 -3.43 -10.43 24.89
CA GLU A 537 -2.53 -11.35 24.20
C GLU A 537 -1.47 -10.59 23.39
N ALA A 538 -1.88 -9.61 22.59
CA ALA A 538 -0.94 -8.75 21.87
C ALA A 538 -0.07 -7.93 22.83
N HIS A 539 -0.61 -7.44 23.94
CA HIS A 539 0.14 -6.71 24.95
C HIS A 539 1.23 -7.57 25.58
N ARG A 540 0.88 -8.79 26.00
CA ARG A 540 1.79 -9.80 26.54
C ARG A 540 2.93 -10.13 25.58
N ARG A 541 2.67 -10.23 24.27
CA ARG A 541 3.72 -10.43 23.24
C ARG A 541 4.78 -9.34 23.25
N TRP A 542 4.37 -8.07 23.38
CA TRP A 542 5.30 -6.95 23.45
C TRP A 542 6.15 -7.03 24.72
N TRP A 543 5.51 -7.32 25.85
CA TRP A 543 6.18 -7.45 27.15
C TRP A 543 7.16 -8.61 27.24
N GLN A 544 6.89 -9.73 26.56
CA GLN A 544 7.86 -10.84 26.47
C GLN A 544 9.20 -10.42 25.86
N VAL A 545 9.19 -9.54 24.85
CA VAL A 545 10.43 -9.01 24.27
C VAL A 545 11.07 -8.02 25.23
N TYR A 546 10.28 -7.14 25.84
CA TYR A 546 10.77 -6.19 26.85
C TYR A 546 11.48 -6.88 28.02
N ASP A 547 10.87 -7.93 28.57
CA ASP A 547 11.36 -8.69 29.72
C ASP A 547 12.66 -9.46 29.44
N ALA A 548 13.01 -9.65 28.17
CA ALA A 548 14.26 -10.26 27.77
C ALA A 548 15.39 -9.23 27.54
N MET A 549 15.10 -7.94 27.56
CA MET A 549 16.11 -6.89 27.31
C MET A 549 17.01 -6.67 28.53
N GLY A 550 18.27 -6.27 28.33
CA GLY A 550 19.13 -5.79 29.41
C GLY A 550 18.72 -4.41 29.96
N GLU A 551 19.24 -4.05 31.15
CA GLU A 551 18.89 -2.81 31.86
C GLU A 551 19.10 -1.53 31.03
N VAL A 552 20.21 -1.45 30.28
CA VAL A 552 20.53 -0.30 29.41
C VAL A 552 19.41 -0.02 28.40
N MET A 553 18.72 -1.06 27.93
CA MET A 553 17.61 -0.96 26.99
C MET A 553 16.28 -0.66 27.68
N ARG A 554 16.07 -1.12 28.92
CA ARG A 554 14.83 -0.89 29.68
C ARG A 554 14.77 0.52 30.28
N GLY A 555 15.90 1.09 30.69
CA GLY A 555 15.93 2.40 31.36
C GLY A 555 15.15 3.52 30.64
N PRO A 556 15.27 3.69 29.30
CA PRO A 556 14.52 4.71 28.58
C PRO A 556 13.01 4.44 28.43
N CYS A 557 12.50 3.31 28.91
CA CYS A 557 11.09 2.93 28.86
C CYS A 557 10.30 3.28 30.13
N ALA A 558 10.91 4.04 31.05
CA ALA A 558 10.26 4.52 32.27
C ALA A 558 9.00 5.35 31.98
N LEU A 559 8.03 5.29 32.89
CA LEU A 559 6.83 6.11 32.82
C LEU A 559 7.08 7.47 33.47
N SER A 560 6.63 8.54 32.84
CA SER A 560 6.64 9.86 33.50
C SER A 560 5.61 9.91 34.63
N GLU A 561 5.86 10.72 35.67
CA GLU A 561 4.92 10.96 36.76
C GLU A 561 3.51 11.30 36.26
N ARG A 562 3.45 12.21 35.28
CA ARG A 562 2.19 12.55 34.62
C ARG A 562 1.48 11.32 34.05
N ARG A 563 2.20 10.41 33.39
CA ARG A 563 1.56 9.22 32.82
C ARG A 563 1.12 8.22 33.91
N LYS A 564 1.84 8.11 35.02
CA LYS A 564 1.42 7.28 36.16
C LYS A 564 0.09 7.79 36.75
N ILE A 565 -0.04 9.12 36.91
CA ILE A 565 -1.28 9.78 37.35
C ILE A 565 -2.42 9.52 36.36
N GLU A 566 -2.17 9.72 35.06
CA GLU A 566 -3.16 9.43 34.01
C GLU A 566 -3.63 7.97 34.06
N LEU A 567 -2.72 7.00 34.20
CA LEU A 567 -3.08 5.58 34.32
C LEU A 567 -3.91 5.27 35.57
N ALA A 568 -3.60 5.89 36.71
CA ALA A 568 -4.38 5.73 37.94
C ALA A 568 -5.79 6.33 37.78
N TRP A 569 -5.89 7.49 37.15
CA TRP A 569 -7.16 8.13 36.83
C TRP A 569 -8.00 7.30 35.86
N ASP A 570 -7.41 6.84 34.75
CA ASP A 570 -8.10 6.00 33.75
C ASP A 570 -8.68 4.74 34.42
N ARG A 571 -7.96 4.14 35.38
CA ARG A 571 -8.44 2.98 36.16
C ARG A 571 -9.59 3.32 37.10
N HIS A 572 -9.51 4.45 37.81
CA HIS A 572 -10.57 4.90 38.69
C HIS A 572 -11.87 5.16 37.91
N VAL A 573 -11.77 5.83 36.75
CA VAL A 573 -12.92 6.03 35.87
C VAL A 573 -13.50 4.70 35.37
N ALA A 574 -12.64 3.73 35.00
CA ALA A 574 -13.09 2.39 34.61
C ALA A 574 -13.83 1.64 35.74
N GLU A 575 -13.42 1.86 36.99
CA GLU A 575 -14.10 1.34 38.19
C GLU A 575 -15.48 1.98 38.38
N GLU A 576 -15.58 3.31 38.28
CA GLU A 576 -16.85 4.03 38.41
C GLU A 576 -17.85 3.64 37.33
N ILE A 577 -17.38 3.41 36.10
CA ILE A 577 -18.20 2.90 35.00
C ILE A 577 -18.63 1.45 35.25
N GLY A 578 -17.80 0.65 35.93
CA GLY A 578 -18.11 -0.73 36.26
C GLY A 578 -18.08 -1.69 35.06
N TYR A 579 -17.05 -1.63 34.21
CA TYR A 579 -16.94 -2.52 33.04
C TYR A 579 -17.03 -4.04 33.40
N ALA A 580 -17.78 -4.83 32.66
CA ALA A 580 -18.06 -6.23 33.07
C ALA A 580 -16.82 -7.13 33.24
N ASP A 581 -15.72 -6.81 32.55
CA ASP A 581 -14.45 -7.56 32.56
C ASP A 581 -13.55 -7.29 33.79
N GLN A 582 -13.89 -6.31 34.64
CA GLN A 582 -13.21 -6.01 35.90
C GLN A 582 -11.69 -5.76 35.79
N HIS A 583 -11.20 -5.35 34.61
CA HIS A 583 -9.76 -5.17 34.33
C HIS A 583 -9.07 -4.14 35.25
N TRP A 584 -9.81 -3.15 35.77
CA TRP A 584 -9.27 -2.17 36.74
C TRP A 584 -8.96 -2.78 38.12
N LYS A 585 -9.37 -4.02 38.39
CA LYS A 585 -9.02 -4.76 39.62
C LYS A 585 -7.72 -5.55 39.49
N ILE A 586 -7.14 -5.66 38.29
CA ILE A 586 -5.87 -6.37 38.08
C ILE A 586 -4.78 -5.75 38.95
N ASN A 587 -4.09 -6.58 39.73
CA ASN A 587 -2.97 -6.14 40.56
C ASN A 587 -1.78 -5.73 39.69
N ILE A 588 -1.20 -4.56 39.95
CA ILE A 588 -0.09 -4.02 39.14
C ILE A 588 1.24 -4.47 39.74
N THR A 589 1.93 -5.35 39.01
CA THR A 589 3.26 -5.87 39.37
C THR A 589 4.38 -5.14 38.63
N ASP A 590 4.06 -4.34 37.61
CA ASP A 590 5.03 -3.51 36.89
C ASP A 590 5.78 -2.55 37.85
N SER A 591 7.10 -2.69 37.92
CA SER A 591 7.95 -1.89 38.81
C SER A 591 7.95 -0.41 38.46
N ARG A 592 7.69 -0.05 37.19
CA ARG A 592 7.58 1.34 36.70
C ARG A 592 6.41 2.11 37.30
N LYS A 593 5.53 1.44 38.06
CA LYS A 593 4.52 2.11 38.88
C LYS A 593 5.16 2.90 40.03
N TRP A 594 6.28 2.42 40.54
CA TRP A 594 6.93 2.92 41.76
C TRP A 594 8.28 3.59 41.52
N GLU A 595 9.00 3.17 40.46
CA GLU A 595 10.17 3.86 39.89
C GLU A 595 9.74 5.15 39.20
#